data_AF-A0A1C4V0N6-F1
#
_entry.id   AF-A0A1C4V0N6-F1
#
_cell.length_a   1.000
_cell.length_b   1.000
_cell.length_c   1.000
_cell.angle_alpha   90.00
_cell.angle_beta   90.00
_cell.angle_gamma   90.00
#
_symmetry.space_group_name_H-M   'P 1'
#
loop_
_entity.id
_entity.type
_entity.pdbx_description
1 polymer ?
#
loop_
_entity_poly.entity_id
_entity_poly.type
_entity_poly.pdbx_seq_one_letter_code
_entity_poly.pdbx_strand_id
1 'polypeptide(L)'
;MTIRNWIIQKLSDDYNVELEGDHGLRIKRHRHPTAFVYCVEKSGNERFRIEHFEAARHEIPAVEFIVLVKREAENEVYEHAEELGICVSGFGDLQIALANDDDISRYWSREQAYLRGRLTGNRHVSSVRRIGESAYEISRHGGLGSFNIITIAHYELTSDTVYELIERNDDLEVKAIVSTNPNCEGFAPEALEAGAQTGTRILPLKYFLRSLNGPWN
;
A
#
# COMPACT_ATOMS: atom_id res chain seq x y z
N MET A 1 -1.35 12.73 23.94
CA MET A 1 -2.31 11.65 23.66
C MET A 1 -1.65 10.71 22.68
N THR A 2 -1.64 9.41 22.96
CA THR A 2 -1.07 8.38 22.07
C THR A 2 -2.00 8.10 20.90
N ILE A 3 -1.46 7.58 19.79
CA ILE A 3 -2.26 7.14 18.64
C ILE A 3 -3.21 6.02 19.07
N ARG A 4 -2.73 5.07 19.88
CA ARG A 4 -3.57 4.00 20.44
C ARG A 4 -4.81 4.55 21.15
N ASN A 5 -4.64 5.50 22.07
CA ASN A 5 -5.77 6.06 22.83
C ASN A 5 -6.74 6.85 21.93
N TRP A 6 -6.21 7.53 20.92
CA TRP A 6 -7.03 8.20 19.92
C TRP A 6 -7.85 7.20 19.10
N ILE A 7 -7.28 6.07 18.68
CA ILE A 7 -7.99 5.00 17.96
C ILE A 7 -9.09 4.39 18.85
N ILE A 8 -8.79 4.09 20.13
CA ILE A 8 -9.80 3.59 21.08
C ILE A 8 -10.99 4.54 21.15
N GLN A 9 -10.74 5.85 21.34
CA GLN A 9 -11.81 6.85 21.40
C GLN A 9 -12.63 6.90 20.11
N LYS A 10 -12.01 6.66 18.95
CA LYS A 10 -12.71 6.68 17.66
C LYS A 10 -13.51 5.43 17.37
N LEU A 11 -13.18 4.31 18.00
CA LEU A 11 -13.84 3.02 17.77
C LEU A 11 -14.82 2.65 18.89
N SER A 12 -14.76 3.32 20.05
CA SER A 12 -15.57 2.96 21.23
C SER A 12 -17.07 3.07 21.04
N ASP A 13 -17.53 3.85 20.05
CA ASP A 13 -18.95 4.02 19.77
C ASP A 13 -19.57 2.79 19.08
N ASP A 14 -18.76 2.07 18.30
CA ASP A 14 -19.21 0.95 17.45
C ASP A 14 -18.66 -0.41 17.92
N TYR A 15 -17.56 -0.43 18.66
CA TYR A 15 -16.82 -1.64 19.02
C TYR A 15 -16.44 -1.67 20.50
N ASN A 16 -16.37 -2.88 21.06
CA ASN A 16 -15.70 -3.08 22.35
C ASN A 16 -14.20 -3.28 22.08
N VAL A 17 -13.40 -2.30 22.51
CA VAL A 17 -11.96 -2.24 22.28
C VAL A 17 -11.23 -2.42 23.61
N GLU A 18 -10.35 -3.42 23.65
CA GLU A 18 -9.54 -3.74 24.81
C GLU A 18 -8.05 -3.61 24.44
N LEU A 19 -7.21 -3.32 25.42
CA LEU A 19 -5.76 -3.24 25.20
C LEU A 19 -5.18 -4.64 25.03
N GLU A 20 -4.23 -4.76 24.10
CA GLU A 20 -3.43 -5.97 23.87
C GLU A 20 -1.96 -5.52 23.81
N GLY A 21 -1.25 -5.55 24.93
CA GLY A 21 0.10 -4.96 25.00
C GLY A 21 0.12 -3.43 25.15
N ASP A 22 1.23 -2.82 24.76
CA ASP A 22 1.55 -1.39 24.95
C ASP A 22 1.05 -0.51 23.80
N HIS A 23 0.89 -1.07 22.61
CA HIS A 23 0.48 -0.41 21.38
C HIS A 23 -0.66 -1.14 20.68
N GLY A 24 -0.96 -2.38 21.11
CA GLY A 24 -2.00 -3.18 20.52
C GLY A 24 -3.40 -2.99 21.06
N LEU A 25 -4.35 -3.39 20.22
CA LEU A 25 -5.78 -3.38 20.46
C LEU A 25 -6.37 -4.73 20.07
N ARG A 26 -7.24 -5.24 20.93
CA ARG A 26 -8.16 -6.33 20.66
C ARG A 26 -9.56 -5.76 20.46
N ILE A 27 -10.10 -5.90 19.25
CA ILE A 27 -11.36 -5.28 18.85
C ILE A 27 -12.42 -6.37 18.68
N LYS A 28 -13.40 -6.41 19.58
CA LYS A 28 -14.53 -7.34 19.50
C LYS A 28 -15.58 -6.76 18.57
N ARG A 29 -15.91 -7.53 17.52
CA ARG A 29 -16.87 -7.16 16.48
C ARG A 29 -18.14 -7.99 16.63
N HIS A 30 -19.31 -7.38 16.39
CA HIS A 30 -20.60 -8.05 16.62
C HIS A 30 -20.91 -9.14 15.58
N ARG A 31 -20.54 -8.91 14.31
CA ARG A 31 -20.86 -9.78 13.16
C ARG A 31 -19.64 -10.42 12.51
N HIS A 32 -18.45 -10.13 13.02
CA HIS A 32 -17.18 -10.58 12.47
C HIS A 32 -16.30 -11.14 13.60
N PRO A 33 -15.26 -11.95 13.28
CA PRO A 33 -14.29 -12.43 14.27
C PRO A 33 -13.64 -11.31 15.09
N THR A 34 -13.02 -11.61 16.23
CA THR A 34 -12.22 -10.59 16.94
C THR A 34 -11.00 -10.21 16.09
N ALA A 35 -10.65 -8.93 16.07
CA ALA A 35 -9.52 -8.40 15.32
C ALA A 35 -8.37 -7.95 16.23
N PHE A 36 -7.13 -8.15 15.80
CA PHE A 36 -5.92 -7.73 16.49
C PHE A 36 -5.16 -6.67 15.69
N VAL A 37 -5.01 -5.49 16.29
CA VAL A 37 -4.49 -4.30 15.61
C VAL A 37 -3.32 -3.71 16.39
N TYR A 38 -2.23 -3.42 15.72
CA TYR A 38 -1.11 -2.67 16.28
C TYR A 38 -1.19 -1.19 15.89
N CYS A 39 -1.09 -0.29 16.86
CA CYS A 39 -1.12 1.16 16.63
C CYS A 39 0.31 1.71 16.59
N VAL A 40 0.75 2.17 15.41
CA VAL A 40 2.08 2.77 15.31
C VAL A 40 2.07 4.17 15.89
N GLU A 41 2.81 4.36 16.99
CA GLU A 41 2.98 5.67 17.60
C GLU A 41 3.81 6.61 16.72
N LYS A 42 3.58 7.91 16.91
CA LYS A 42 4.29 8.95 16.17
C LYS A 42 5.72 9.09 16.70
N SER A 43 6.72 8.81 15.85
CA SER A 43 8.13 9.10 16.12
C SER A 43 8.63 10.21 15.17
N GLY A 44 8.34 11.46 15.50
CA GLY A 44 8.81 12.61 14.70
C GLY A 44 8.48 12.48 13.20
N ASN A 45 9.53 12.56 12.37
CA ASN A 45 9.49 12.38 10.92
C ASN A 45 10.06 11.02 10.47
N GLU A 46 10.32 10.10 11.40
CA GLU A 46 10.91 8.80 11.07
C GLU A 46 9.87 7.90 10.41
N ARG A 47 10.25 7.27 9.29
CA ARG A 47 9.45 6.23 8.67
C ARG A 47 9.29 5.03 9.61
N PHE A 48 8.21 4.30 9.44
CA PHE A 48 8.04 2.99 10.07
C PHE A 48 8.88 1.97 9.29
N ARG A 49 9.70 1.21 10.02
CA ARG A 49 10.78 0.37 9.47
C ARG A 49 10.55 -1.09 9.79
N ILE A 50 11.32 -1.98 9.18
CA ILE A 50 11.20 -3.42 9.40
C ILE A 50 11.44 -3.81 10.87
N GLU A 51 12.34 -3.14 11.59
CA GLU A 51 12.58 -3.44 13.01
C GLU A 51 11.37 -3.06 13.88
N HIS A 52 10.66 -1.99 13.51
CA HIS A 52 9.42 -1.60 14.17
C HIS A 52 8.28 -2.58 13.87
N PHE A 53 8.24 -3.13 12.65
CA PHE A 53 7.29 -4.16 12.25
C PHE A 53 7.51 -5.46 13.02
N GLU A 54 8.76 -5.92 13.14
CA GLU A 54 9.09 -7.12 13.92
C GLU A 54 8.82 -6.93 15.41
N ALA A 55 9.08 -5.74 15.96
CA ALA A 55 8.69 -5.41 17.33
C ALA A 55 7.16 -5.47 17.52
N ALA A 56 6.37 -4.98 16.55
CA ALA A 56 4.91 -5.06 16.59
C ALA A 56 4.40 -6.51 16.62
N ARG A 57 5.01 -7.39 15.82
CA ARG A 57 4.69 -8.83 15.81
C ARG A 57 5.13 -9.55 17.08
N HIS A 58 6.24 -9.13 17.68
CA HIS A 58 6.66 -9.68 18.96
C HIS A 58 5.68 -9.31 20.08
N GLU A 59 5.20 -8.06 20.07
CA GLU A 59 4.22 -7.57 21.05
C GLU A 59 2.85 -8.24 20.87
N ILE A 60 2.39 -8.38 19.62
CA ILE A 60 1.12 -9.02 19.27
C ILE A 60 1.38 -10.11 18.23
N PRO A 61 1.67 -11.36 18.65
CA PRO A 61 1.94 -12.45 17.72
C PRO A 61 0.82 -12.77 16.73
N ALA A 62 -0.42 -12.39 17.08
CA ALA A 62 -1.61 -12.55 16.25
C ALA A 62 -2.01 -11.26 15.49
N VAL A 63 -1.12 -10.28 15.35
CA VAL A 63 -1.43 -9.02 14.67
C VAL A 63 -1.93 -9.29 13.24
N GLU A 64 -3.08 -8.73 12.91
CA GLU A 64 -3.69 -8.83 11.58
C GLU A 64 -3.54 -7.50 10.82
N PHE A 65 -3.47 -6.39 11.54
CA PHE A 65 -3.46 -5.05 10.96
C PHE A 65 -2.52 -4.11 11.72
N ILE A 66 -1.67 -3.40 11.00
CA ILE A 66 -0.80 -2.35 11.53
C ILE A 66 -1.30 -1.01 11.00
N VAL A 67 -1.68 -0.12 11.92
CA VAL A 67 -2.25 1.18 11.58
C VAL A 67 -1.18 2.26 11.61
N LEU A 68 -1.01 2.92 10.47
CA LEU A 68 -0.15 4.10 10.31
C LEU A 68 -1.00 5.37 10.31
N VAL A 69 -0.79 6.27 11.27
CA VAL A 69 -1.49 7.56 11.34
C VAL A 69 -0.51 8.70 11.07
N LYS A 70 -0.62 9.33 9.90
CA LYS A 70 0.26 10.44 9.47
C LYS A 70 1.75 10.06 9.54
N ARG A 71 2.07 8.83 9.17
CA ARG A 71 3.40 8.26 9.16
C ARG A 71 3.53 7.36 7.94
N GLU A 72 4.63 7.49 7.21
CA GLU A 72 4.98 6.62 6.08
C GLU A 72 5.72 5.38 6.61
N ALA A 73 5.72 4.30 5.82
CA ALA A 73 6.55 3.13 6.06
C ALA A 73 7.53 2.93 4.91
N GLU A 74 8.66 2.27 5.20
CA GLU A 74 9.61 1.81 4.18
C GLU A 74 9.01 0.67 3.35
N ASN A 75 9.49 0.52 2.11
CA ASN A 75 8.98 -0.46 1.15
C ASN A 75 9.08 -1.91 1.67
N GLU A 76 10.20 -2.24 2.32
CA GLU A 76 10.44 -3.54 2.96
C GLU A 76 9.33 -3.92 3.97
N VAL A 77 8.73 -2.96 4.66
CA VAL A 77 7.61 -3.24 5.57
C VAL A 77 6.40 -3.77 4.82
N TYR A 78 6.05 -3.16 3.68
CA TYR A 78 4.91 -3.60 2.89
C TYR A 78 5.16 -4.95 2.24
N GLU A 79 6.37 -5.18 1.75
CA GLU A 79 6.82 -6.47 1.22
C GLU A 79 6.70 -7.57 2.28
N HIS A 80 7.26 -7.36 3.46
CA HIS A 80 7.24 -8.36 4.53
C HIS A 80 5.83 -8.59 5.08
N ALA A 81 5.02 -7.52 5.18
CA ALA A 81 3.63 -7.64 5.59
C ALA A 81 2.78 -8.45 4.59
N GLU A 82 2.97 -8.27 3.28
CA GLU A 82 2.28 -9.05 2.24
C GLU A 82 2.65 -10.55 2.35
N GLU A 83 3.92 -10.88 2.61
CA GLU A 83 4.38 -12.27 2.78
C GLU A 83 3.74 -12.96 4.00
N LEU A 84 3.55 -12.22 5.08
CA LEU A 84 2.99 -12.73 6.33
C LEU A 84 1.46 -12.66 6.40
N GLY A 85 0.82 -12.04 5.40
CA GLY A 85 -0.61 -11.80 5.40
C GLY A 85 -1.00 -10.86 6.54
N ILE A 86 -0.32 -9.73 6.68
CA ILE A 86 -0.64 -8.66 7.63
C ILE A 86 -0.97 -7.40 6.82
N CYS A 87 -2.08 -6.73 7.14
CA CYS A 87 -2.42 -5.49 6.46
C CYS A 87 -1.67 -4.31 7.09
N VAL A 88 -1.06 -3.46 6.27
CA VAL A 88 -0.46 -2.18 6.69
C VAL A 88 -1.18 -1.06 5.96
N SER A 89 -1.94 -0.25 6.71
CA SER A 89 -2.64 0.91 6.14
C SER A 89 -3.03 1.97 7.19
N GLY A 90 -3.76 2.99 6.74
CA GLY A 90 -4.27 4.07 7.58
C GLY A 90 -5.51 3.70 8.40
N PHE A 91 -5.87 4.59 9.33
CA PHE A 91 -7.05 4.40 10.20
C PHE A 91 -8.38 4.31 9.43
N GLY A 92 -8.54 5.08 8.34
CA GLY A 92 -9.76 5.02 7.54
C GLY A 92 -9.99 3.65 6.91
N ASP A 93 -8.91 3.01 6.45
CA ASP A 93 -8.95 1.65 5.93
C ASP A 93 -9.26 0.62 7.00
N LEU A 94 -8.69 0.77 8.21
CA LEU A 94 -9.05 -0.07 9.35
C LEU A 94 -10.56 0.01 9.63
N GLN A 95 -11.15 1.20 9.66
CA GLN A 95 -12.59 1.35 9.94
C GLN A 95 -13.45 0.60 8.92
N ILE A 96 -13.06 0.64 7.64
CA ILE A 96 -13.75 -0.07 6.56
C ILE A 96 -13.55 -1.59 6.74
N ALA A 97 -12.33 -2.04 7.00
CA ALA A 97 -12.00 -3.45 7.20
C ALA A 97 -12.78 -4.06 8.38
N LEU A 98 -12.79 -3.37 9.53
CA LEU A 98 -13.51 -3.80 10.72
C LEU A 98 -15.01 -3.97 10.46
N ALA A 99 -15.60 -3.12 9.62
CA ALA A 99 -17.03 -3.10 9.35
C ALA A 99 -17.48 -4.13 8.30
N ASN A 100 -16.60 -4.55 7.39
CA ASN A 100 -17.00 -5.29 6.19
C ASN A 100 -16.34 -6.67 6.03
N ASP A 101 -15.15 -6.89 6.61
CA ASP A 101 -14.35 -8.07 6.33
C ASP A 101 -14.25 -9.01 7.52
N ASP A 102 -14.42 -10.31 7.30
CA ASP A 102 -14.17 -11.30 8.36
C ASP A 102 -12.68 -11.34 8.75
N ASP A 103 -11.81 -11.27 7.76
CA ASP A 103 -10.35 -11.29 7.88
C ASP A 103 -9.78 -9.92 7.46
N ILE A 104 -9.47 -9.07 8.43
CA ILE A 104 -8.97 -7.72 8.18
C ILE A 104 -7.53 -7.70 7.65
N SER A 105 -6.79 -8.79 7.84
CA SER A 105 -5.40 -8.90 7.37
C SER A 105 -5.31 -8.92 5.85
N ARG A 106 -6.41 -9.29 5.20
CA ARG A 106 -6.57 -9.33 3.74
C ARG A 106 -7.29 -8.11 3.20
N TYR A 107 -7.44 -7.04 3.99
CA TYR A 107 -8.10 -5.83 3.50
C TYR A 107 -7.31 -5.18 2.35
N TRP A 108 -8.04 -4.79 1.31
CA TRP A 108 -7.54 -3.97 0.20
C TRP A 108 -8.44 -2.75 0.08
N SER A 109 -7.84 -1.57 -0.03
CA SER A 109 -8.65 -0.39 -0.35
C SER A 109 -9.30 -0.58 -1.73
N ARG A 110 -10.42 0.10 -1.98
CA ARG A 110 -11.15 -0.01 -3.25
C ARG A 110 -10.24 0.25 -4.47
N GLU A 111 -9.32 1.19 -4.35
CA GLU A 111 -8.36 1.50 -5.41
C GLU A 111 -7.37 0.33 -5.63
N GLN A 112 -6.81 -0.20 -4.56
CA GLN A 112 -5.87 -1.32 -4.65
C GLN A 112 -6.56 -2.58 -5.19
N ALA A 113 -7.79 -2.87 -4.74
CA ALA A 113 -8.61 -3.97 -5.23
C ALA A 113 -8.93 -3.81 -6.73
N TYR A 114 -9.27 -2.59 -7.17
CA TYR A 114 -9.49 -2.27 -8.58
C TYR A 114 -8.22 -2.52 -9.41
N LEU A 115 -7.08 -1.95 -8.99
CA LEU A 115 -5.80 -2.12 -9.67
C LEU A 115 -5.41 -3.60 -9.75
N ARG A 116 -5.41 -4.31 -8.61
CA ARG A 116 -5.06 -5.73 -8.53
C ARG A 116 -5.95 -6.55 -9.46
N GLY A 117 -7.27 -6.35 -9.44
CA GLY A 117 -8.19 -7.04 -10.34
C GLY A 117 -7.92 -6.78 -11.83
N ARG A 118 -7.56 -5.54 -12.20
CA ARG A 118 -7.19 -5.20 -13.59
C ARG A 118 -5.87 -5.84 -14.02
N LEU A 119 -4.90 -5.89 -13.12
CA LEU A 119 -3.59 -6.50 -13.38
C LEU A 119 -3.71 -8.03 -13.46
N THR A 120 -4.31 -8.68 -12.47
CA THR A 120 -4.46 -10.15 -12.43
C THR A 120 -5.43 -10.67 -13.49
N GLY A 121 -6.38 -9.85 -13.94
CA GLY A 121 -7.24 -10.17 -15.08
C GLY A 121 -6.53 -10.07 -16.44
N ASN A 122 -5.31 -9.53 -16.49
CA ASN A 122 -4.54 -9.45 -17.72
C ASN A 122 -3.82 -10.78 -17.97
N ARG A 123 -4.07 -11.41 -19.13
CA ARG A 123 -3.47 -12.70 -19.53
C ARG A 123 -1.93 -12.73 -19.57
N HIS A 124 -1.27 -11.58 -19.53
CA HIS A 124 0.20 -11.47 -19.53
C HIS A 124 0.79 -11.37 -18.12
N VAL A 125 -0.04 -11.19 -17.09
CA VAL A 125 0.38 -11.09 -15.69
C VAL A 125 0.19 -12.44 -15.01
N SER A 126 1.24 -12.89 -14.32
CA SER A 126 1.27 -14.14 -13.56
C SER A 126 0.99 -13.93 -12.07
N SER A 127 1.51 -12.84 -11.51
CA SER A 127 1.27 -12.44 -10.13
C SER A 127 1.49 -10.93 -9.98
N VAL A 128 0.90 -10.39 -8.92
CA VAL A 128 1.06 -9.01 -8.48
C VAL A 128 1.31 -9.04 -6.99
N ARG A 129 2.35 -8.34 -6.54
CA ARG A 129 2.75 -8.27 -5.15
C ARG A 129 2.93 -6.81 -4.76
N ARG A 130 2.42 -6.42 -3.59
CA ARG A 130 2.63 -5.08 -3.05
C ARG A 130 4.03 -5.02 -2.43
N ILE A 131 4.81 -4.01 -2.81
CA ILE A 131 6.20 -3.81 -2.35
C ILE A 131 6.42 -2.38 -1.83
N GLY A 132 5.35 -1.65 -1.58
CA GLY A 132 5.36 -0.29 -1.07
C GLY A 132 3.94 0.24 -0.87
N GLU A 133 3.80 1.48 -0.39
CA GLU A 133 2.48 2.06 -0.14
C GLU A 133 1.62 2.07 -1.40
N SER A 134 2.20 2.54 -2.50
CA SER A 134 1.60 2.58 -3.84
C SER A 134 2.46 1.87 -4.89
N ALA A 135 3.44 1.06 -4.45
CA ALA A 135 4.35 0.34 -5.33
C ALA A 135 4.02 -1.16 -5.43
N TYR A 136 4.18 -1.71 -6.64
CA TYR A 136 3.85 -3.09 -6.96
C TYR A 136 4.91 -3.74 -7.84
N GLU A 137 5.25 -4.97 -7.51
CA GLU A 137 5.98 -5.89 -8.39
C GLU A 137 4.97 -6.64 -9.26
N ILE A 138 5.21 -6.64 -10.57
CA ILE A 138 4.39 -7.37 -11.54
C ILE A 138 5.24 -8.44 -12.20
N SER A 139 4.91 -9.70 -11.93
CA SER A 139 5.52 -10.84 -12.62
C SER A 139 4.71 -11.22 -13.85
N ARG A 140 5.38 -11.51 -14.96
CA ARG A 140 4.74 -11.73 -16.26
C ARG A 140 4.97 -13.14 -16.80
N HIS A 141 4.02 -13.62 -17.61
CA HIS A 141 4.14 -14.91 -18.29
C HIS A 141 5.10 -14.84 -19.50
N GLY A 142 5.49 -16.01 -20.01
CA GLY A 142 6.21 -16.13 -21.29
C GLY A 142 7.68 -15.74 -21.24
N GLY A 143 8.32 -15.81 -20.07
CA GLY A 143 9.73 -15.46 -19.89
C GLY A 143 10.00 -13.95 -19.91
N LEU A 144 8.95 -13.12 -19.87
CA LEU A 144 9.08 -11.69 -19.69
C LEU A 144 9.45 -11.41 -18.22
N GLY A 145 10.51 -10.62 -17.99
CA GLY A 145 10.97 -10.29 -16.63
C GLY A 145 9.91 -9.58 -15.78
N SER A 146 10.01 -9.71 -14.46
CA SER A 146 9.23 -8.87 -13.54
C SER A 146 9.70 -7.42 -13.61
N PHE A 147 8.86 -6.50 -13.15
CA PHE A 147 9.27 -5.12 -12.93
C PHE A 147 8.38 -4.43 -11.90
N ASN A 148 8.90 -3.32 -11.36
CA ASN A 148 8.24 -2.54 -10.33
C ASN A 148 7.53 -1.33 -10.95
N ILE A 149 6.35 -1.02 -10.44
CA ILE A 149 5.60 0.18 -10.78
C ILE A 149 5.21 0.94 -9.52
N ILE A 150 5.01 2.24 -9.67
CA ILE A 150 4.31 3.09 -8.70
C ILE A 150 2.96 3.47 -9.30
N THR A 151 1.91 3.49 -8.49
CA THR A 151 0.59 3.96 -8.92
C THR A 151 0.22 5.29 -8.30
N ILE A 152 -0.47 6.13 -9.07
CA ILE A 152 -0.99 7.43 -8.62
C ILE A 152 -2.45 7.59 -9.02
N ALA A 153 -3.25 8.23 -8.16
CA ALA A 153 -4.66 8.56 -8.44
C ALA A 153 -4.87 10.03 -8.86
N HIS A 154 -3.81 10.83 -8.88
CA HIS A 154 -3.91 12.27 -9.12
C HIS A 154 -4.34 12.60 -10.55
N TYR A 155 -5.07 13.71 -10.69
CA TYR A 155 -5.48 14.23 -11.99
C TYR A 155 -4.30 14.82 -12.77
N GLU A 156 -3.36 15.42 -12.04
CA GLU A 156 -2.17 16.06 -12.59
C GLU A 156 -0.93 15.47 -11.92
N LEU A 157 0.15 15.35 -12.70
CA LEU A 157 1.45 14.91 -12.26
C LEU A 157 2.46 15.98 -12.68
N THR A 158 3.17 16.54 -11.71
CA THR A 158 4.25 17.52 -11.93
C THR A 158 5.60 16.81 -11.96
N SER A 159 6.64 17.48 -12.48
CA SER A 159 8.03 16.99 -12.41
C SER A 159 8.47 16.72 -10.97
N ASP A 160 8.13 17.61 -10.04
CA ASP A 160 8.54 17.51 -8.64
C ASP A 160 7.93 16.26 -8.00
N THR A 161 6.65 16.00 -8.23
CA THR A 161 6.00 14.76 -7.76
C THR A 161 6.65 13.52 -8.37
N VAL A 162 7.10 13.56 -9.63
CA VAL A 162 7.85 12.43 -10.22
C VAL A 162 9.13 12.17 -9.45
N TYR A 163 9.95 13.20 -9.23
CA TYR A 163 11.21 13.04 -8.50
C TYR A 163 10.99 12.59 -7.06
N GLU A 164 10.01 13.16 -6.37
CA GLU A 164 9.67 12.74 -5.01
C GLU A 164 9.22 11.27 -4.96
N LEU A 165 8.43 10.80 -5.93
CA LEU A 165 8.01 9.39 -5.98
C LEU A 165 9.21 8.46 -6.21
N ILE A 166 10.14 8.84 -7.08
CA ILE A 166 11.35 8.06 -7.34
C ILE A 166 12.27 8.07 -6.11
N GLU A 167 12.49 9.22 -5.49
CA GLU A 167 13.31 9.35 -4.27
C GLU A 167 12.71 8.56 -3.09
N ARG A 168 11.38 8.52 -2.96
CA ARG A 168 10.72 7.74 -1.91
C ARG A 168 10.83 6.23 -2.11
N ASN A 169 11.17 5.78 -3.32
CA ASN A 169 11.27 4.38 -3.72
C ASN A 169 12.63 4.13 -4.38
N ASP A 170 13.69 4.74 -3.85
CA ASP A 170 15.05 4.71 -4.41
C ASP A 170 15.69 3.32 -4.32
N ASP A 171 15.20 2.49 -3.40
CA ASP A 171 15.52 1.08 -3.25
C ASP A 171 14.87 0.19 -4.34
N LEU A 172 13.90 0.72 -5.09
CA LEU A 172 13.19 -0.01 -6.14
C LEU A 172 13.65 0.43 -7.54
N GLU A 173 13.89 -0.53 -8.43
CA GLU A 173 14.03 -0.25 -9.87
C GLU A 173 12.65 0.00 -10.51
N VAL A 174 12.13 1.22 -10.36
CA VAL A 174 10.82 1.61 -10.88
C VAL A 174 10.87 1.74 -12.40
N LYS A 175 10.07 0.92 -13.11
CA LYS A 175 9.95 0.97 -14.58
C LYS A 175 8.81 1.85 -15.06
N ALA A 176 7.79 2.05 -14.23
CA ALA A 176 6.67 2.90 -14.58
C ALA A 176 6.02 3.61 -13.39
N ILE A 177 5.56 4.83 -13.64
CA ILE A 177 4.52 5.49 -12.84
C ILE A 177 3.21 5.37 -13.62
N VAL A 178 2.21 4.77 -12.99
CA VAL A 178 0.93 4.43 -13.62
C VAL A 178 -0.21 5.21 -12.99
N SER A 179 -0.88 6.06 -13.76
CA SER A 179 -2.09 6.74 -13.28
C SER A 179 -3.29 5.79 -13.32
N THR A 180 -3.89 5.54 -12.15
CA THR A 180 -5.12 4.77 -11.96
C THR A 180 -6.37 5.61 -12.19
N ASN A 181 -6.23 6.94 -12.29
CA ASN A 181 -7.34 7.85 -12.53
C ASN A 181 -7.87 7.70 -13.96
N PRO A 182 -9.13 7.27 -14.16
CA PRO A 182 -9.70 7.08 -15.50
C PRO A 182 -9.84 8.38 -16.29
N ASN A 183 -9.86 9.53 -15.61
CA ASN A 183 -9.99 10.85 -16.22
C ASN A 183 -8.63 11.49 -16.57
N CYS A 184 -7.52 10.80 -16.32
CA CYS A 184 -6.20 11.26 -16.76
C CYS A 184 -6.08 11.07 -18.28
N GLU A 185 -6.17 12.17 -19.03
CA GLU A 185 -6.09 12.18 -20.51
C GLU A 185 -4.66 12.28 -21.04
N GLY A 186 -3.69 12.60 -20.19
CA GLY A 186 -2.29 12.76 -20.53
C GLY A 186 -1.51 13.36 -19.37
N PHE A 187 -0.23 13.62 -19.59
CA PHE A 187 0.67 14.22 -18.61
C PHE A 187 1.33 15.46 -19.21
N ALA A 188 1.67 16.42 -18.36
CA ALA A 188 2.42 17.59 -18.76
C ALA A 188 3.80 17.17 -19.34
N PRO A 189 4.29 17.84 -20.40
CA PRO A 189 5.60 17.54 -21.00
C PRO A 189 6.74 17.47 -19.98
N GLU A 190 6.73 18.34 -18.98
CA GLU A 190 7.73 18.44 -17.92
C GLU A 190 7.77 17.19 -17.03
N ALA A 191 6.60 16.60 -16.75
CA ALA A 191 6.53 15.34 -16.01
C ALA A 191 7.05 14.17 -16.86
N LEU A 192 6.71 14.13 -18.14
CA LEU A 192 7.21 13.12 -19.08
C LEU A 192 8.74 13.20 -19.23
N GLU A 193 9.29 14.41 -19.27
CA GLU A 193 10.73 14.63 -19.31
C GLU A 193 11.41 14.16 -18.01
N ALA A 194 10.84 14.47 -16.84
CA ALA A 194 11.34 13.95 -15.56
C ALA A 194 11.33 12.41 -15.50
N GLY A 195 10.27 11.79 -16.02
CA GLY A 195 10.21 10.33 -16.18
C GLY A 195 11.34 9.82 -17.08
N ALA A 196 11.56 10.44 -18.23
CA ALA A 196 12.64 10.05 -19.13
C ALA A 196 14.04 10.19 -18.49
N GLN A 197 14.28 11.26 -17.72
CA GLN A 197 15.54 11.48 -17.01
C GLN A 197 15.82 10.43 -15.93
N THR A 198 14.76 9.89 -15.31
CA THR A 198 14.84 8.83 -14.29
C THR A 198 14.71 7.42 -14.87
N GLY A 199 14.63 7.28 -16.19
CA GLY A 199 14.41 5.98 -16.85
C GLY A 199 13.03 5.35 -16.58
N THR A 200 12.07 6.14 -16.12
CA THR A 200 10.73 5.69 -15.71
C THR A 200 9.66 6.13 -16.71
N ARG A 201 8.85 5.19 -17.19
CA ARG A 201 7.74 5.51 -18.10
C ARG A 201 6.54 6.03 -17.32
N ILE A 202 5.89 7.08 -17.80
CA ILE A 202 4.66 7.61 -17.19
C ILE A 202 3.49 7.30 -18.10
N LEU A 203 2.53 6.51 -17.60
CA LEU A 203 1.46 5.96 -18.42
C LEU A 203 0.11 5.99 -17.70
N PRO A 204 -1.01 6.29 -18.40
CA PRO A 204 -2.33 5.94 -17.92
C PRO A 204 -2.50 4.41 -17.85
N LEU A 205 -3.27 3.91 -16.88
CA LEU A 205 -3.49 2.48 -16.64
C LEU A 205 -3.91 1.72 -17.91
N LYS A 206 -4.76 2.31 -18.76
CA LYS A 206 -5.21 1.67 -20.01
C LYS A 206 -4.06 1.36 -20.97
N TYR A 207 -3.07 2.25 -21.06
CA TYR A 207 -1.91 2.08 -21.95
C TYR A 207 -0.88 1.16 -21.30
N PHE A 208 -0.70 1.27 -19.98
CA PHE A 208 0.10 0.34 -19.20
C PHE A 208 -0.35 -1.12 -19.40
N LEU A 209 -1.64 -1.41 -19.24
CA LEU A 209 -2.17 -2.77 -19.39
C LEU A 209 -1.94 -3.35 -20.79
N ARG A 210 -1.94 -2.49 -21.83
CA ARG A 210 -1.69 -2.89 -23.22
C ARG A 210 -0.22 -3.20 -23.47
N SER A 211 0.71 -2.52 -22.80
CA SER A 211 2.15 -2.74 -22.98
C SER A 211 2.70 -3.93 -22.19
N LEU A 212 1.89 -4.61 -21.37
CA LEU A 212 2.33 -5.78 -20.60
C LEU A 212 2.69 -7.00 -21.47
N ASN A 213 2.30 -7.02 -22.74
CA ASN A 213 2.53 -8.13 -23.67
C ASN A 213 3.92 -8.12 -24.35
N GLY A 214 4.75 -7.13 -24.10
CA GLY A 214 6.04 -6.95 -24.77
C GLY A 214 7.21 -6.73 -23.80
N PRO A 215 8.45 -6.71 -24.31
CA PRO A 215 9.62 -6.34 -23.53
C PRO A 215 9.52 -4.88 -23.06
N TRP A 216 10.03 -4.65 -21.84
CA TRP A 216 10.17 -3.33 -21.25
C TRP A 216 11.66 -3.04 -21.18
N ASN A 217 12.13 -2.23 -22.15
CA ASN A 217 13.49 -1.71 -22.18
C ASN A 217 13.51 -0.30 -21.60
#